data_AF-A0A2N3H046-F1
#
_entry.id   AF-A0A2N3H046-F1
#
_cell.length_a   1.000
_cell.length_b   1.000
_cell.length_c   1.000
_cell.angle_alpha   90.00
_cell.angle_beta   90.00
_cell.angle_gamma   90.00
#
_symmetry.space_group_name_H-M   'P 1'
#
loop_
_entity.id
_entity.type
_entity.pdbx_description
1 polymer ?
#
loop_
_entity_poly.entity_id
_entity_poly.type
_entity_poly.pdbx_seq_one_letter_code
_entity_poly.pdbx_strand_id
1 'polypeptide(L)'
;MSQQSDVLRTRIQLIPRGVRVQGREHLAIGMVATGTVLWGAHAVGLPLEPGPVVAGVVLAGVGSLAPDIDQPQSMISNGIPATLFALGVCMAAGAPLMKMMAARNDVWSAVFSGLGQFAAPLVPVGLLFILLALVMLFASRAVRAQFKHRGEMHSLTLAGAGIILGLLMCAVLRLPAWVGILFSLGWVSHLVADATTPAGLSELFWPFEVPGVVLGRGVAATLLILVMVLGLAGWVQASGAMLSSLAHGAAPATGNVALARERLAEASPEIEASLVKPDEPIIEAVGANTSYTWERLQKTTDGAVLVRTITLTLDSTGNVVGVDQR
;
A
#
# COMPACT_ATOMS: atom_id res chain seq x y z
N MET A 1 48.88 42.27 8.01
CA MET A 1 47.68 41.52 8.44
C MET A 1 46.85 40.93 7.28
N SER A 2 47.31 40.92 6.01
CA SER A 2 46.50 40.43 4.87
C SER A 2 46.85 39.02 4.34
N GLN A 3 47.86 38.32 4.88
CA GLN A 3 48.26 36.99 4.40
C GLN A 3 47.55 35.81 5.09
N GLN A 4 46.91 36.01 6.25
CA GLN A 4 46.22 34.93 6.96
C GLN A 4 44.84 34.58 6.37
N SER A 5 44.20 35.50 5.63
CA SER A 5 42.89 35.25 5.01
C SER A 5 42.95 34.36 3.78
N ASP A 6 44.08 34.32 3.06
CA ASP A 6 44.22 33.50 1.85
C ASP A 6 44.50 32.03 2.19
N VAL A 7 45.27 31.74 3.24
CA VAL A 7 45.56 30.36 3.67
C VAL A 7 44.29 29.64 4.16
N LEU A 8 43.35 30.37 4.78
CA LEU A 8 42.06 29.83 5.19
C LEU A 8 41.11 29.58 4.00
N ARG A 9 41.20 30.37 2.91
CA ARG A 9 40.41 30.12 1.69
C ARG A 9 40.90 28.91 0.91
N THR A 10 42.21 28.66 0.86
CA THR A 10 42.76 27.52 0.09
C THR A 10 42.52 26.17 0.78
N ARG A 11 42.45 26.11 2.13
CA ARG A 11 42.21 24.85 2.85
C ARG A 11 40.77 24.32 2.79
N ILE A 12 39.79 25.14 2.42
CA ILE A 12 38.37 24.71 2.35
C ILE A 12 38.05 23.96 1.04
N GLN A 13 38.89 24.05 0.00
CA GLN A 13 38.59 23.49 -1.32
C GLN A 13 39.00 22.02 -1.55
N LEU A 14 39.62 21.35 -0.57
CA LEU A 14 40.07 19.96 -0.71
C LEU A 14 39.33 18.97 0.21
N ILE A 15 38.11 19.30 0.65
CA ILE A 15 37.23 18.24 1.15
C ILE A 15 36.82 17.43 -0.08
N PRO A 16 37.20 16.14 -0.18
CA PRO A 16 36.80 15.29 -1.30
C PRO A 16 35.28 15.41 -1.41
N ARG A 17 34.79 15.80 -2.60
CA ARG A 17 33.35 15.84 -2.88
C ARG A 17 32.82 14.46 -2.51
N GLY A 18 32.13 14.38 -1.37
CA GLY A 18 31.53 13.14 -0.91
C GLY A 18 30.64 12.59 -2.02
N VAL A 19 30.48 11.28 -2.06
CA VAL A 19 29.51 10.64 -2.94
C VAL A 19 28.15 11.29 -2.66
N ARG A 20 27.59 11.98 -3.66
CA ARG A 20 26.23 12.51 -3.59
C ARG A 20 25.31 11.41 -4.07
N VAL A 21 24.39 10.99 -3.20
CA VAL A 21 23.26 10.16 -3.57
C VAL A 21 22.18 11.08 -4.14
N GLN A 22 21.63 10.73 -5.29
CA GLN A 22 20.56 11.45 -5.99
C GLN A 22 19.23 10.70 -5.82
N GLY A 23 18.09 11.36 -6.04
CA GLY A 23 16.77 10.73 -5.92
C GLY A 23 16.58 9.42 -6.71
N ARG A 24 17.24 9.28 -7.89
CA ARG A 24 17.25 8.02 -8.65
C ARG A 24 18.01 6.88 -7.95
N GLU A 25 19.05 7.23 -7.21
CA GLU A 25 19.85 6.28 -6.44
C GLU A 25 19.08 5.88 -5.17
N HIS A 26 18.37 6.81 -4.52
CA HIS A 26 17.43 6.50 -3.44
C HIS A 26 16.30 5.57 -3.89
N LEU A 27 15.69 5.85 -5.05
CA LEU A 27 14.70 4.97 -5.67
C LEU A 27 15.24 3.55 -5.85
N ALA A 28 16.43 3.43 -6.44
CA ALA A 28 17.07 2.14 -6.66
C ALA A 28 17.38 1.42 -5.34
N ILE A 29 17.88 2.13 -4.33
CA ILE A 29 18.15 1.60 -2.99
C ILE A 29 16.86 1.06 -2.37
N GLY A 30 15.76 1.82 -2.40
CA GLY A 30 14.48 1.39 -1.83
C GLY A 30 13.89 0.16 -2.53
N MET A 31 13.94 0.12 -3.85
CA MET A 31 13.49 -1.02 -4.65
C MET A 31 14.34 -2.27 -4.39
N VAL A 32 15.69 -2.14 -4.39
CA VAL A 32 16.60 -3.26 -4.18
C VAL A 32 16.52 -3.78 -2.75
N ALA A 33 16.53 -2.90 -1.75
CA ALA A 33 16.40 -3.28 -0.34
C ALA A 33 15.10 -4.05 -0.10
N THR A 34 13.98 -3.52 -0.61
CA THR A 34 12.66 -4.18 -0.44
C THR A 34 12.56 -5.46 -1.22
N GLY A 35 13.03 -5.50 -2.47
CA GLY A 35 13.08 -6.73 -3.26
C GLY A 35 13.90 -7.82 -2.58
N THR A 36 15.01 -7.45 -1.95
CA THR A 36 15.85 -8.39 -1.17
C THR A 36 15.11 -8.93 0.05
N VAL A 37 14.41 -8.07 0.81
CA VAL A 37 13.60 -8.48 1.96
C VAL A 37 12.47 -9.42 1.53
N LEU A 38 11.74 -9.09 0.47
CA LEU A 38 10.66 -9.92 -0.05
C LEU A 38 11.18 -11.25 -0.60
N TRP A 39 12.30 -11.24 -1.32
CA TRP A 39 12.93 -12.47 -1.80
C TRP A 39 13.37 -13.37 -0.64
N GLY A 40 13.99 -12.80 0.40
CA GLY A 40 14.36 -13.53 1.62
C GLY A 40 13.15 -14.11 2.35
N ALA A 41 12.07 -13.33 2.47
CA ALA A 41 10.80 -13.78 3.03
C ALA A 41 10.23 -14.98 2.25
N HIS A 42 10.26 -14.93 0.92
CA HIS A 42 9.84 -16.06 0.09
C HIS A 42 10.74 -17.30 0.29
N ALA A 43 12.06 -17.10 0.37
CA ALA A 43 13.03 -18.18 0.55
C ALA A 43 12.85 -18.95 1.87
N VAL A 44 12.25 -18.32 2.90
CA VAL A 44 11.93 -18.98 4.19
C VAL A 44 10.49 -19.52 4.24
N GLY A 45 9.82 -19.62 3.10
CA GLY A 45 8.51 -20.26 2.97
C GLY A 45 7.31 -19.34 3.18
N LEU A 46 7.48 -18.01 3.20
CA LEU A 46 6.32 -17.11 3.20
C LEU A 46 5.64 -17.15 1.82
N PRO A 47 4.32 -17.39 1.76
CA PRO A 47 3.58 -17.44 0.50
C PRO A 47 3.42 -16.01 -0.04
N LEU A 48 4.39 -15.57 -0.84
CA LEU A 48 4.37 -14.28 -1.51
C LEU A 48 3.89 -14.46 -2.94
N GLU A 49 2.66 -14.02 -3.20
CA GLU A 49 2.13 -13.94 -4.57
C GLU A 49 2.95 -12.95 -5.41
N PRO A 50 3.24 -13.24 -6.70
CA PRO A 50 4.07 -12.37 -7.55
C PRO A 50 3.53 -10.93 -7.67
N GLY A 51 2.21 -10.76 -7.74
CA GLY A 51 1.56 -9.45 -7.86
C GLY A 51 1.87 -8.53 -6.68
N PRO A 52 1.55 -8.93 -5.43
CA PRO A 52 1.94 -8.22 -4.21
C PRO A 52 3.44 -7.95 -4.08
N VAL A 53 4.31 -8.85 -4.55
CA VAL A 53 5.78 -8.61 -4.53
C VAL A 53 6.15 -7.44 -5.43
N VAL A 54 5.68 -7.44 -6.68
CA VAL A 54 5.94 -6.35 -7.63
C VAL A 54 5.35 -5.04 -7.10
N ALA A 55 4.10 -5.06 -6.63
CA ALA A 55 3.47 -3.89 -6.03
C ALA A 55 4.26 -3.38 -4.82
N GLY A 56 4.77 -4.29 -3.98
CA GLY A 56 5.60 -3.98 -2.83
C GLY A 56 6.91 -3.29 -3.16
N VAL A 57 7.63 -3.80 -4.17
CA VAL A 57 8.87 -3.18 -4.67
C VAL A 57 8.60 -1.78 -5.21
N VAL A 58 7.51 -1.59 -5.97
CA VAL A 58 7.11 -0.28 -6.49
C VAL A 58 6.74 0.66 -5.36
N LEU A 59 5.93 0.23 -4.39
CA LEU A 59 5.52 1.03 -3.23
C LEU A 59 6.70 1.47 -2.39
N ALA A 60 7.68 0.60 -2.17
CA ALA A 60 8.91 0.97 -1.47
C ALA A 60 9.78 1.91 -2.30
N GLY A 61 9.83 1.73 -3.62
CA GLY A 61 10.44 2.72 -4.50
C GLY A 61 9.81 4.10 -4.31
N VAL A 62 8.48 4.19 -4.39
CA VAL A 62 7.74 5.44 -4.16
C VAL A 62 7.97 5.98 -2.74
N GLY A 63 7.94 5.12 -1.72
CA GLY A 63 8.19 5.49 -0.33
C GLY A 63 9.59 6.02 -0.09
N SER A 64 10.60 5.49 -0.77
CA SER A 64 11.97 6.02 -0.70
C SER A 64 12.09 7.43 -1.27
N LEU A 65 11.14 7.88 -2.09
CA LEU A 65 11.12 9.25 -2.58
C LEU A 65 10.41 10.23 -1.64
N ALA A 66 9.74 9.73 -0.59
CA ALA A 66 8.94 10.56 0.31
C ALA A 66 9.77 11.60 1.07
N PRO A 67 10.98 11.30 1.58
CA PRO A 67 11.87 12.32 2.17
C PRO A 67 12.11 13.49 1.23
N ASP A 68 12.42 13.22 -0.04
CA ASP A 68 12.80 14.25 -1.01
C ASP A 68 11.66 15.21 -1.41
N ILE A 69 10.43 15.01 -0.93
CA ILE A 69 9.27 15.89 -1.21
C ILE A 69 9.46 17.29 -0.62
N ASP A 70 10.15 17.42 0.52
CA ASP A 70 10.39 18.72 1.16
C ASP A 70 11.65 19.43 0.64
N GLN A 71 12.42 18.77 -0.22
CA GLN A 71 13.67 19.31 -0.74
C GLN A 71 13.37 20.17 -1.99
N PRO A 72 13.50 21.51 -1.93
CA PRO A 72 12.99 22.41 -2.98
C PRO A 72 13.72 22.29 -4.33
N GLN A 73 14.88 21.64 -4.34
CA GLN A 73 15.68 21.39 -5.53
C GLN A 73 15.50 19.96 -6.08
N SER A 74 14.77 19.09 -5.38
CA SER A 74 14.57 17.73 -5.86
C SER A 74 13.63 17.75 -7.07
N MET A 75 13.88 16.84 -8.01
CA MET A 75 12.96 16.61 -9.13
C MET A 75 11.62 16.10 -8.63
N ILE A 76 11.56 15.49 -7.45
CA ILE A 76 10.37 14.85 -6.88
C ILE A 76 9.43 15.91 -6.31
N SER A 77 9.95 16.83 -5.49
CA SER A 77 9.19 17.94 -4.91
C SER A 77 8.54 18.81 -5.99
N ASN A 78 9.27 19.06 -7.08
CA ASN A 78 8.77 19.87 -8.19
C ASN A 78 7.99 19.04 -9.23
N GLY A 79 8.40 17.78 -9.45
CA GLY A 79 7.90 16.94 -10.53
C GLY A 79 6.65 16.16 -10.18
N ILE A 80 6.48 15.67 -8.94
CA ILE A 80 5.27 14.92 -8.55
C ILE A 80 4.04 15.83 -8.59
N PRO A 81 4.01 17.00 -7.93
CA PRO A 81 2.86 17.89 -8.03
C PRO A 81 2.61 18.33 -9.47
N ALA A 82 3.65 18.64 -10.25
CA ALA A 82 3.49 19.01 -11.65
C ALA A 82 2.92 17.86 -12.51
N THR A 83 3.37 16.63 -12.30
CA THR A 83 2.89 15.45 -13.04
C THR A 83 1.46 15.11 -12.66
N LEU A 84 1.14 15.09 -11.36
CA LEU A 84 -0.23 14.88 -10.86
C LEU A 84 -1.16 15.98 -11.37
N PHE A 85 -0.73 17.24 -11.34
CA PHE A 85 -1.51 18.34 -11.88
C PHE A 85 -1.73 18.20 -13.39
N ALA A 86 -0.70 17.88 -14.17
CA ALA A 86 -0.80 17.70 -15.62
C ALA A 86 -1.73 16.53 -15.98
N LEU A 87 -1.53 15.34 -15.38
CA LEU A 87 -2.40 14.19 -15.56
C LEU A 87 -3.83 14.50 -15.13
N GLY A 88 -3.98 15.17 -13.99
CA GLY A 88 -5.27 15.56 -13.45
C GLY A 88 -6.03 16.51 -14.38
N VAL A 89 -5.36 17.51 -14.95
CA VAL A 89 -5.93 18.42 -15.96
C VAL A 89 -6.31 17.66 -17.23
N CYS A 90 -5.45 16.78 -17.75
CA CYS A 90 -5.78 15.98 -18.93
C CYS A 90 -7.04 15.12 -18.71
N MET A 91 -7.15 14.46 -17.55
CA MET A 91 -8.30 13.64 -17.21
C MET A 91 -9.57 14.48 -16.96
N ALA A 92 -9.46 15.58 -16.22
CA ALA A 92 -10.59 16.44 -15.89
C ALA A 92 -11.11 17.24 -17.10
N ALA A 93 -10.21 17.66 -18.00
CA ALA A 93 -10.57 18.43 -19.19
C ALA A 93 -11.01 17.56 -20.37
N GLY A 94 -10.67 16.26 -20.37
CA GLY A 94 -10.96 15.35 -21.49
C GLY A 94 -12.44 15.30 -21.86
N ALA A 95 -13.31 14.95 -20.92
CA ALA A 95 -14.75 14.87 -21.17
C ALA A 95 -15.39 16.20 -21.61
N PRO A 96 -15.19 17.35 -20.92
CA PRO A 96 -15.77 18.62 -21.35
C PRO A 96 -15.21 19.10 -22.70
N LEU A 97 -13.92 18.86 -22.98
CA LEU A 97 -13.32 19.19 -24.28
C LEU A 97 -13.96 18.37 -25.41
N MET A 98 -14.11 17.06 -25.23
CA MET A 98 -14.76 16.18 -26.22
C MET A 98 -16.22 16.56 -26.44
N LYS A 99 -16.96 16.93 -25.38
CA LYS A 99 -18.34 17.43 -25.51
C LYS A 99 -18.42 18.73 -26.31
N MET A 100 -17.47 19.64 -26.09
CA MET A 100 -17.39 20.89 -26.87
C MET A 100 -17.03 20.61 -28.35
N MET A 101 -16.13 19.68 -28.62
CA MET A 101 -15.77 19.29 -29.99
C MET A 101 -16.93 18.62 -30.72
N ALA A 102 -17.67 17.73 -30.04
CA ALA A 102 -18.88 17.10 -30.58
C ALA A 102 -19.94 18.13 -30.99
N ALA A 103 -20.13 19.18 -30.17
CA ALA A 103 -21.09 20.25 -30.44
C ALA A 103 -20.70 21.18 -31.59
N ARG A 104 -19.43 21.15 -32.03
CA ARG A 104 -18.91 22.03 -33.09
C ARG A 104 -18.71 21.32 -34.43
N ASN A 105 -18.83 19.99 -34.49
CA ASN A 105 -18.48 19.21 -35.67
C ASN A 105 -19.46 18.06 -35.91
N ASP A 106 -20.45 18.28 -36.77
CA ASP A 106 -21.51 17.31 -37.05
C ASP A 106 -20.97 15.98 -37.59
N VAL A 107 -19.93 16.03 -38.44
CA VAL A 107 -19.30 14.85 -39.07
C VAL A 107 -18.64 13.94 -38.03
N TRP A 108 -17.99 14.53 -37.02
CA TRP A 108 -17.26 13.79 -35.98
C TRP A 108 -17.99 13.71 -34.64
N SER A 109 -19.23 14.21 -34.57
CA SER A 109 -20.00 14.33 -33.34
C SER A 109 -20.15 13.00 -32.60
N ALA A 110 -20.42 11.91 -33.33
CA ALA A 110 -20.55 10.56 -32.76
C ALA A 110 -19.23 10.07 -32.14
N VAL A 111 -18.10 10.29 -32.81
CA VAL A 111 -16.77 9.87 -32.31
C VAL A 111 -16.42 10.64 -31.04
N PHE A 112 -16.57 11.97 -31.04
CA PHE A 112 -16.27 12.78 -29.86
C PHE A 112 -17.24 12.51 -28.71
N SER A 113 -18.51 12.22 -28.98
CA SER A 113 -19.47 11.81 -27.96
C SER A 113 -19.06 10.50 -27.28
N GLY A 114 -18.65 9.48 -28.07
CA GLY A 114 -18.14 8.22 -27.54
C GLY A 114 -16.88 8.38 -26.68
N LEU A 115 -15.90 9.16 -27.15
CA LEU A 115 -14.69 9.49 -26.37
C LEU A 115 -15.03 10.27 -25.09
N GLY A 116 -16.02 11.17 -25.15
CA GLY A 116 -16.50 11.92 -24.00
C GLY A 116 -17.13 11.01 -22.94
N GLN A 117 -17.93 10.02 -23.34
CA GLN A 117 -18.51 9.03 -22.43
C GLN A 117 -17.43 8.15 -21.78
N PHE A 118 -16.40 7.75 -22.54
CA PHE A 118 -15.25 7.01 -22.00
C PHE A 118 -14.44 7.85 -20.99
N ALA A 119 -14.22 9.13 -21.27
CA ALA A 119 -13.45 10.03 -20.40
C ALA A 119 -14.25 10.51 -19.16
N ALA A 120 -15.58 10.51 -19.21
CA ALA A 120 -16.44 10.98 -18.12
C ALA A 120 -16.12 10.36 -16.74
N PRO A 121 -15.95 9.03 -16.58
CA PRO A 121 -15.59 8.44 -15.29
C PRO A 121 -14.19 8.83 -14.80
N LEU A 122 -13.31 9.33 -15.67
CA LEU A 122 -11.95 9.77 -15.29
C LEU A 122 -11.93 11.19 -14.73
N VAL A 123 -12.97 12.00 -14.95
CA VAL A 123 -13.07 13.38 -14.43
C VAL A 123 -12.88 13.45 -12.91
N PRO A 124 -13.60 12.67 -12.07
CA PRO A 124 -13.40 12.73 -10.62
C PRO A 124 -11.99 12.30 -10.19
N VAL A 125 -11.37 11.34 -10.90
CA VAL A 125 -9.99 10.94 -10.66
C VAL A 125 -9.03 12.08 -10.99
N GLY A 126 -9.26 12.77 -12.12
CA GLY A 126 -8.48 13.93 -12.52
C GLY A 126 -8.56 15.08 -11.52
N LEU A 127 -9.77 15.38 -11.02
CA LEU A 127 -9.97 16.39 -9.97
C LEU A 127 -9.27 16.00 -8.66
N LEU A 128 -9.30 14.72 -8.29
CA LEU A 128 -8.56 14.23 -7.13
C LEU A 128 -7.05 14.42 -7.28
N PHE A 129 -6.49 14.15 -8.47
CA PHE A 129 -5.06 14.37 -8.74
C PHE A 129 -4.68 15.85 -8.67
N ILE A 130 -5.52 16.74 -9.21
CA ILE A 130 -5.33 18.19 -9.09
C ILE A 130 -5.34 18.61 -7.61
N LEU A 131 -6.33 18.14 -6.84
CA LEU A 131 -6.42 18.45 -5.41
C LEU A 131 -5.19 17.95 -4.66
N LEU A 132 -4.77 16.71 -4.89
CA LEU A 132 -3.59 16.13 -4.26
C LEU A 132 -2.32 16.94 -4.60
N ALA A 133 -2.13 17.30 -5.87
CA ALA A 133 -1.01 18.13 -6.30
C ALA A 133 -0.98 19.49 -5.57
N LEU A 134 -2.13 20.15 -5.46
CA LEU A 134 -2.25 21.42 -4.75
C LEU A 134 -1.97 21.25 -3.26
N VAL A 135 -2.55 20.23 -2.61
CA VAL A 135 -2.31 19.93 -1.20
C VAL A 135 -0.83 19.68 -0.94
N MET A 136 -0.16 18.86 -1.76
CA MET A 136 1.28 18.62 -1.62
C MET A 136 2.10 19.90 -1.77
N LEU A 137 1.77 20.74 -2.74
CA LEU A 137 2.46 22.00 -3.01
C LEU A 137 2.26 23.03 -1.86
N PHE A 138 1.05 23.14 -1.31
CA PHE A 138 0.78 24.02 -0.18
C PHE A 138 1.35 23.49 1.13
N ALA A 139 1.22 22.18 1.40
CA ALA A 139 1.81 21.55 2.57
C ALA A 139 3.33 21.71 2.58
N SER A 140 4.00 21.42 1.45
CA SER A 140 5.44 21.64 1.29
C SER A 140 5.85 23.10 1.59
N ARG A 141 5.07 24.08 1.11
CA ARG A 141 5.31 25.51 1.40
C ARG A 141 5.07 25.88 2.86
N ALA A 142 4.02 25.35 3.49
CA ALA A 142 3.69 25.62 4.89
C ALA A 142 4.76 25.06 5.82
N VAL A 143 5.16 23.79 5.60
CA VAL A 143 6.26 23.13 6.31
C VAL A 143 7.54 23.96 6.17
N ARG A 144 7.93 24.30 4.95
CA ARG A 144 9.09 25.15 4.69
C ARG A 144 9.04 26.50 5.40
N ALA A 145 7.87 27.14 5.45
CA ALA A 145 7.70 28.45 6.09
C ALA A 145 7.83 28.38 7.61
N GLN A 146 7.31 27.31 8.22
CA GLN A 146 7.25 27.16 9.67
C GLN A 146 8.60 26.79 10.27
N PHE A 147 9.32 25.86 9.66
CA PHE A 147 10.44 25.22 10.32
C PHE A 147 11.80 25.74 9.85
N LYS A 148 11.89 26.41 8.69
CA LYS A 148 13.15 26.95 8.10
C LYS A 148 14.29 25.93 7.91
N HIS A 149 14.13 24.69 8.38
CA HIS A 149 15.03 23.57 8.22
C HIS A 149 14.81 22.95 6.83
N ARG A 150 15.89 22.42 6.26
CA ARG A 150 15.80 21.52 5.11
C ARG A 150 15.58 20.11 5.66
N GLY A 151 14.78 19.30 4.98
CA GLY A 151 14.77 17.86 5.22
C GLY A 151 14.13 17.45 6.55
N GLU A 152 13.00 18.03 6.90
CA GLU A 152 12.19 17.53 8.02
C GLU A 152 11.74 16.09 7.78
N MET A 153 11.39 15.78 6.54
CA MET A 153 11.02 14.44 6.10
C MET A 153 12.23 13.47 6.14
N HIS A 154 13.45 14.00 6.28
CA HIS A 154 14.69 13.27 6.50
C HIS A 154 14.93 12.96 7.98
N SER A 155 14.01 13.32 8.88
CA SER A 155 14.10 12.99 10.31
C SER A 155 13.43 11.66 10.66
N LEU A 156 14.02 10.92 11.61
CA LEU A 156 13.43 9.68 12.14
C LEU A 156 12.08 9.94 12.82
N THR A 157 11.92 11.10 13.46
CA THR A 157 10.68 11.49 14.14
C THR A 157 9.53 11.60 13.14
N LEU A 158 9.72 12.33 12.04
CA LEU A 158 8.68 12.49 11.02
C LEU A 158 8.51 11.23 10.18
N ALA A 159 9.57 10.46 9.94
CA ALA A 159 9.42 9.14 9.35
C ALA A 159 8.49 8.27 10.20
N GLY A 160 8.72 8.17 11.52
CA GLY A 160 7.84 7.43 12.44
C GLY A 160 6.38 7.88 12.38
N ALA A 161 6.14 9.20 12.37
CA ALA A 161 4.80 9.76 12.19
C ALA A 161 4.19 9.42 10.81
N GLY A 162 5.00 9.48 9.74
CA GLY A 162 4.63 9.11 8.38
C GLY A 162 4.25 7.64 8.25
N ILE A 163 4.95 6.74 8.94
CA ILE A 163 4.61 5.31 9.02
C ILE A 163 3.22 5.14 9.66
N ILE A 164 3.00 5.75 10.81
CA ILE A 164 1.70 5.68 11.51
C ILE A 164 0.59 6.22 10.61
N LEU A 165 0.81 7.38 9.97
CA LEU A 165 -0.15 7.97 9.04
C LEU A 165 -0.43 7.06 7.84
N GLY A 166 0.59 6.45 7.25
CA GLY A 166 0.44 5.51 6.13
C GLY A 166 -0.41 4.29 6.49
N LEU A 167 -0.20 3.73 7.69
CA LEU A 167 -1.00 2.62 8.21
C LEU A 167 -2.45 3.05 8.49
N LEU A 168 -2.66 4.23 9.08
CA LEU A 168 -3.99 4.79 9.30
C LEU A 168 -4.72 5.05 7.99
N MET A 169 -4.03 5.55 6.96
CA MET A 169 -4.60 5.72 5.62
C MET A 169 -5.00 4.37 5.00
N CYS A 170 -4.19 3.33 5.17
CA CYS A 170 -4.58 1.99 4.74
C CYS A 170 -5.86 1.53 5.45
N ALA A 171 -5.97 1.75 6.77
CA ALA A 171 -7.17 1.41 7.54
C ALA A 171 -8.41 2.18 7.06
N VAL A 172 -8.31 3.50 6.86
CA VAL A 172 -9.41 4.35 6.40
C VAL A 172 -9.87 3.97 4.98
N LEU A 173 -8.91 3.71 4.09
CA LEU A 173 -9.18 3.33 2.70
C LEU A 173 -9.50 1.84 2.53
N ARG A 174 -9.51 1.07 3.61
CA ARG A 174 -9.67 -0.39 3.61
C ARG A 174 -8.65 -1.10 2.69
N LEU A 175 -7.46 -0.54 2.60
CA LEU A 175 -6.33 -1.16 1.91
C LEU A 175 -5.63 -2.15 2.85
N PRO A 176 -5.02 -3.21 2.32
CA PRO A 176 -4.19 -4.10 3.12
C PRO A 176 -3.06 -3.34 3.83
N ALA A 177 -2.85 -3.59 5.12
CA ALA A 177 -1.82 -2.90 5.91
C ALA A 177 -0.40 -3.06 5.34
N TRP A 178 -0.12 -4.15 4.62
CA TRP A 178 1.18 -4.38 3.97
C TRP A 178 1.54 -3.26 2.98
N VAL A 179 0.56 -2.58 2.37
CA VAL A 179 0.79 -1.45 1.46
C VAL A 179 1.51 -0.32 2.20
N GLY A 180 1.00 0.06 3.38
CA GLY A 180 1.61 1.07 4.23
C GLY A 180 2.99 0.65 4.71
N ILE A 181 3.15 -0.62 5.15
CA ILE A 181 4.44 -1.16 5.63
C ILE A 181 5.51 -1.09 4.54
N LEU A 182 5.20 -1.49 3.30
CA LEU A 182 6.19 -1.50 2.21
C LEU A 182 6.54 -0.08 1.74
N PHE A 183 5.58 0.83 1.71
CA PHE A 183 5.88 2.25 1.50
C PHE A 183 6.83 2.80 2.59
N SER A 184 6.52 2.52 3.86
CA SER A 184 7.33 2.90 5.01
C SER A 184 8.75 2.31 4.97
N LEU A 185 8.89 1.06 4.52
CA LEU A 185 10.18 0.42 4.32
C LEU A 185 11.05 1.18 3.30
N GLY A 186 10.42 1.65 2.22
CA GLY A 186 11.02 2.57 1.26
C GLY A 186 11.57 3.83 1.92
N TRP A 187 10.74 4.52 2.70
CA TRP A 187 11.13 5.75 3.40
C TRP A 187 12.31 5.50 4.35
N VAL A 188 12.24 4.45 5.17
CA VAL A 188 13.32 4.09 6.10
C VAL A 188 14.62 3.80 5.35
N SER A 189 14.56 3.09 4.21
CA SER A 189 15.74 2.80 3.40
C SER A 189 16.43 4.06 2.87
N HIS A 190 15.65 5.10 2.54
CA HIS A 190 16.18 6.40 2.15
C HIS A 190 16.92 7.08 3.31
N LEU A 191 16.32 7.13 4.50
CA LEU A 191 16.96 7.72 5.69
C LEU A 191 18.25 6.99 6.07
N VAL A 192 18.25 5.68 5.94
CA VAL A 192 19.43 4.84 6.17
C VAL A 192 20.54 5.16 5.18
N ALA A 193 20.20 5.40 3.91
CA ALA A 193 21.17 5.87 2.92
C ALA A 193 21.72 7.27 3.29
N ASP A 194 20.85 8.19 3.72
CA ASP A 194 21.24 9.54 4.12
C ASP A 194 22.12 9.59 5.35
N ALA A 195 21.90 8.69 6.31
CA ALA A 195 22.73 8.53 7.49
C ALA A 195 24.20 8.21 7.17
N THR A 196 24.49 7.71 5.95
CA THR A 196 25.87 7.46 5.48
C THR A 196 26.57 8.71 4.95
N THR A 197 25.84 9.82 4.84
CA THR A 197 26.38 11.11 4.40
C THR A 197 26.44 12.09 5.57
N PRO A 198 27.45 12.97 5.65
CA PRO A 198 27.51 14.00 6.69
C PRO A 198 26.31 14.94 6.69
N ALA A 199 25.72 15.19 5.51
CA ALA A 199 24.55 16.05 5.38
C ALA A 199 23.30 15.37 5.96
N GLY A 200 23.01 14.15 5.51
CA GLY A 200 21.84 13.41 5.96
C GLY A 200 21.87 13.05 7.45
N LEU A 201 23.05 12.76 8.01
CA LEU A 201 23.16 12.46 9.44
C LEU A 201 22.74 13.63 10.35
N SER A 202 23.03 14.87 9.94
CA SER A 202 22.59 16.05 10.70
C SER A 202 21.08 16.29 10.65
N GLU A 203 20.41 15.81 9.60
CA GLU A 203 18.96 15.94 9.41
C GLU A 203 18.20 14.79 10.09
N LEU A 204 18.81 13.60 10.17
CA LEU A 204 18.22 12.37 10.70
C LEU A 204 17.62 12.48 12.11
N PHE A 205 18.27 13.23 12.98
CA PHE A 205 17.89 13.33 14.40
C PHE A 205 17.07 14.58 14.74
N TRP A 206 16.66 15.36 13.74
CA TRP A 206 15.81 16.53 13.98
C TRP A 206 14.53 16.14 14.75
N PRO A 207 14.08 16.95 15.74
CA PRO A 207 14.56 18.29 16.11
C PRO A 207 15.73 18.33 17.10
N PHE A 208 16.37 17.19 17.41
CA PHE A 208 17.47 17.13 18.37
C PHE A 208 18.82 17.38 17.69
N GLU A 209 19.65 18.23 18.30
CA GLU A 209 21.03 18.42 17.86
C GLU A 209 21.91 17.28 18.37
N VAL A 210 22.44 16.46 17.46
CA VAL A 210 23.41 15.42 17.81
C VAL A 210 24.82 15.95 17.52
N PRO A 211 25.72 16.04 18.52
CA PRO A 211 27.09 16.48 18.29
C PRO A 211 27.75 15.54 17.27
N GLY A 212 28.43 16.13 16.28
CA GLY A 212 28.82 15.53 14.99
C GLY A 212 29.69 14.28 15.02
N VAL A 213 29.13 13.17 15.51
CA VAL A 213 29.70 11.83 15.38
C VAL A 213 29.37 11.35 13.98
N VAL A 214 30.27 11.59 13.02
CA VAL A 214 30.16 11.00 11.69
C VAL A 214 30.35 9.49 11.84
N LEU A 215 29.27 8.72 11.73
CA LEU A 215 29.35 7.27 11.53
C LEU A 215 30.29 7.01 10.34
N GLY A 216 31.42 6.37 10.64
CA GLY A 216 32.60 6.38 9.76
C GLY A 216 32.29 5.99 8.31
N ARG A 217 32.89 6.73 7.35
CA ARG A 217 32.85 6.40 5.92
C ARG A 217 33.42 4.99 5.69
N GLY A 218 32.82 4.24 4.76
CA GLY A 218 33.35 2.95 4.29
C GLY A 218 32.59 1.73 4.84
N VAL A 219 33.31 0.62 5.05
CA VAL A 219 32.75 -0.71 5.38
C VAL A 219 31.80 -0.68 6.60
N ALA A 220 32.06 0.20 7.58
CA ALA A 220 31.20 0.35 8.76
C ALA A 220 29.79 0.89 8.43
N ALA A 221 29.68 1.88 7.54
CA ALA A 221 28.39 2.38 7.06
C ALA A 221 27.66 1.31 6.25
N THR A 222 28.37 0.55 5.41
CA THR A 222 27.81 -0.57 4.65
C THR A 222 27.31 -1.69 5.57
N LEU A 223 28.06 -2.02 6.62
CA LEU A 223 27.65 -3.00 7.63
C LEU A 223 26.45 -2.50 8.45
N LEU A 224 26.37 -1.21 8.75
CA LEU A 224 25.20 -0.64 9.43
C LEU A 224 23.95 -0.75 8.54
N ILE A 225 24.04 -0.40 7.26
CA ILE A 225 22.95 -0.58 6.29
C ILE A 225 22.55 -2.07 6.25
N LEU A 226 23.53 -2.98 6.16
CA LEU A 226 23.28 -4.41 6.13
C LEU A 226 22.57 -4.90 7.39
N VAL A 227 23.02 -4.48 8.59
CA VAL A 227 22.42 -4.83 9.87
C VAL A 227 21.00 -4.26 9.99
N MET A 228 20.77 -3.03 9.53
CA MET A 228 19.43 -2.44 9.55
C MET A 228 18.49 -3.15 8.57
N VAL A 229 18.95 -3.49 7.36
CA VAL A 229 18.17 -4.26 6.38
C VAL A 229 17.85 -5.67 6.91
N LEU A 230 18.85 -6.37 7.48
CA LEU A 230 18.66 -7.70 8.06
C LEU A 230 17.78 -7.67 9.32
N GLY A 231 17.96 -6.68 10.19
CA GLY A 231 17.13 -6.47 11.38
C GLY A 231 15.68 -6.15 11.01
N LEU A 232 15.48 -5.35 9.96
CA LEU A 232 14.14 -5.01 9.45
C LEU A 232 13.49 -6.22 8.76
N ALA A 233 14.25 -7.03 8.02
CA ALA A 233 13.77 -8.30 7.48
C ALA A 233 13.33 -9.26 8.60
N GLY A 234 14.12 -9.39 9.67
CA GLY A 234 13.78 -10.18 10.85
C GLY A 234 12.55 -9.64 11.59
N TRP A 235 12.41 -8.31 11.68
CA TRP A 235 11.23 -7.67 12.27
C TRP A 235 9.96 -7.90 11.45
N VAL A 236 10.04 -7.81 10.10
CA VAL A 236 8.92 -8.14 9.20
C VAL A 236 8.53 -9.60 9.36
N GLN A 237 9.49 -10.53 9.49
CA GLN A 237 9.22 -11.94 9.73
C GLN A 237 8.49 -12.17 11.06
N ALA A 238 8.97 -11.57 12.15
CA ALA A 238 8.34 -11.67 13.47
C ALA A 238 6.93 -11.03 13.49
N SER A 239 6.77 -9.89 12.83
CA SER A 239 5.49 -9.17 12.73
C SER A 239 4.50 -9.88 11.81
N GLY A 240 4.96 -10.54 10.74
CA GLY A 240 4.13 -11.35 9.86
C GLY A 240 3.58 -12.59 10.55
N ALA A 241 4.39 -13.26 11.38
CA ALA A 241 3.93 -14.36 12.22
C ALA A 241 2.88 -13.90 13.24
N MET A 242 3.12 -12.75 13.88
CA MET A 242 2.18 -12.14 14.83
C MET A 242 0.88 -11.68 14.15
N LEU A 243 0.94 -10.97 13.02
CA LEU A 243 -0.23 -10.51 12.28
C LEU A 243 -1.01 -11.68 11.68
N SER A 244 -0.35 -12.73 11.22
CA SER A 244 -1.03 -13.96 10.80
C SER A 244 -1.77 -14.58 11.98
N SER A 245 -1.16 -14.64 13.17
CA SER A 245 -1.85 -15.14 14.37
C SER A 245 -3.06 -14.27 14.78
N LEU A 246 -3.04 -12.97 14.50
CA LEU A 246 -4.14 -12.04 14.77
C LEU A 246 -5.24 -12.07 13.69
N ALA A 247 -4.86 -12.24 12.42
CA ALA A 247 -5.79 -12.26 11.28
C ALA A 247 -6.59 -13.57 11.18
N HIS A 248 -6.11 -14.65 11.79
CA HIS A 248 -6.89 -15.88 11.95
C HIS A 248 -7.97 -15.78 13.04
N GLY A 249 -8.13 -14.61 13.67
CA GLY A 249 -9.34 -14.23 14.40
C GLY A 249 -10.45 -13.75 13.46
N ALA A 250 -11.19 -14.68 12.87
CA ALA A 250 -12.52 -14.52 12.24
C ALA A 250 -12.63 -13.68 10.95
N ALA A 251 -12.28 -14.28 9.80
CA ALA A 251 -13.07 -14.07 8.59
C ALA A 251 -14.24 -15.06 8.62
N PRO A 252 -15.51 -14.65 8.37
CA PRO A 252 -16.59 -15.61 8.17
C PRO A 252 -16.20 -16.52 7.00
N ALA A 253 -16.35 -17.82 7.18
CA ALA A 253 -16.03 -18.82 6.18
C ALA A 253 -16.69 -18.39 4.87
N THR A 254 -15.86 -17.98 3.88
CA THR A 254 -16.32 -17.81 2.51
C THR A 254 -17.09 -19.06 2.15
N GLY A 255 -18.33 -18.88 1.68
CA GLY A 255 -19.33 -19.94 1.51
C GLY A 255 -18.82 -21.13 0.72
N ASN A 256 -18.11 -22.05 1.38
CA ASN A 256 -17.53 -23.22 0.77
C ASN A 256 -18.64 -24.26 0.71
N VAL A 257 -19.45 -24.16 -0.32
CA VAL A 257 -20.59 -25.05 -0.57
C VAL A 257 -20.16 -26.52 -0.53
N ALA A 258 -18.94 -26.82 -1.00
CA ALA A 258 -18.38 -28.18 -0.94
C ALA A 258 -18.18 -28.66 0.51
N LEU A 259 -17.60 -27.82 1.37
CA LEU A 259 -17.45 -28.14 2.80
C LEU A 259 -18.81 -28.25 3.50
N ALA A 260 -19.74 -27.32 3.22
CA ALA A 260 -21.07 -27.36 3.80
C ALA A 260 -21.84 -28.63 3.42
N ARG A 261 -21.69 -29.06 2.16
CA ARG A 261 -22.27 -30.32 1.67
C ARG A 261 -21.61 -31.54 2.30
N GLU A 262 -20.29 -31.56 2.43
CA GLU A 262 -19.56 -32.61 3.15
C GLU A 262 -20.08 -32.75 4.58
N ARG A 263 -20.22 -31.64 5.30
CA ARG A 263 -20.77 -31.64 6.67
C ARG A 263 -22.23 -32.04 6.73
N LEU A 264 -23.05 -31.67 5.75
CA LEU A 264 -24.44 -32.13 5.66
C LEU A 264 -24.52 -33.63 5.41
N ALA A 265 -23.66 -34.18 4.54
CA ALA A 265 -23.59 -35.61 4.25
C ALA A 265 -23.13 -36.42 5.48
N GLU A 266 -22.19 -35.90 6.26
CA GLU A 266 -21.77 -36.49 7.54
C GLU A 266 -22.89 -36.46 8.59
N ALA A 267 -23.59 -35.33 8.72
CA ALA A 267 -24.61 -35.15 9.74
C ALA A 267 -25.95 -35.82 9.40
N SER A 268 -26.32 -35.86 8.12
CA SER A 268 -27.64 -36.30 7.65
C SER A 268 -27.58 -36.74 6.17
N PRO A 269 -27.01 -37.92 5.87
CA PRO A 269 -26.82 -38.39 4.50
C PRO A 269 -28.14 -38.54 3.72
N GLU A 270 -29.22 -38.92 4.41
CA GLU A 270 -30.56 -39.07 3.84
C GLU A 270 -31.16 -37.74 3.35
N ILE A 271 -30.72 -36.63 3.95
CA ILE A 271 -31.15 -35.27 3.58
C ILE A 271 -30.34 -34.79 2.38
N GLU A 272 -29.01 -34.97 2.40
CA GLU A 272 -28.13 -34.58 1.30
C GLU A 272 -28.53 -35.26 -0.02
N ALA A 273 -28.80 -36.57 0.03
CA ALA A 273 -29.17 -37.34 -1.16
C ALA A 273 -30.51 -36.92 -1.80
N SER A 274 -31.28 -36.09 -1.10
CA SER A 274 -32.62 -35.67 -1.50
C SER A 274 -32.74 -34.21 -1.95
N LEU A 275 -31.62 -33.47 -1.96
CA LEU A 275 -31.60 -32.07 -2.39
C LEU A 275 -31.87 -31.96 -3.90
N VAL A 276 -32.66 -30.97 -4.29
CA VAL A 276 -33.05 -30.75 -5.69
C VAL A 276 -31.90 -30.13 -6.50
N LYS A 277 -31.14 -29.24 -5.85
CA LYS A 277 -29.98 -28.55 -6.40
C LYS A 277 -28.89 -28.43 -5.35
N PRO A 278 -28.10 -29.50 -5.14
CA PRO A 278 -27.15 -29.57 -4.02
C PRO A 278 -26.07 -28.48 -4.06
N ASP A 279 -25.74 -27.95 -5.24
CA ASP A 279 -24.67 -26.96 -5.41
C ASP A 279 -25.16 -25.50 -5.48
N GLU A 280 -26.48 -25.25 -5.36
CA GLU A 280 -27.09 -23.92 -5.42
C GLU A 280 -27.82 -23.50 -4.11
N PRO A 281 -27.18 -23.51 -2.92
CA PRO A 281 -27.81 -22.98 -1.71
C PRO A 281 -27.92 -21.46 -1.72
N ILE A 282 -28.90 -20.95 -0.99
CA ILE A 282 -28.92 -19.55 -0.55
C ILE A 282 -27.96 -19.44 0.64
N ILE A 283 -26.95 -18.58 0.53
CA ILE A 283 -25.90 -18.40 1.54
C ILE A 283 -26.11 -17.07 2.26
N GLU A 284 -26.26 -17.12 3.58
CA GLU A 284 -26.48 -15.93 4.42
C GLU A 284 -25.53 -15.92 5.62
N ALA A 285 -24.90 -14.78 5.88
CA ALA A 285 -24.11 -14.58 7.09
C ALA A 285 -25.03 -14.21 8.26
N VAL A 286 -24.95 -14.96 9.36
CA VAL A 286 -25.74 -14.74 10.58
C VAL A 286 -24.79 -14.60 11.77
N GLY A 287 -24.40 -13.36 12.07
CA GLY A 287 -23.39 -13.08 13.11
C GLY A 287 -22.02 -13.65 12.74
N ALA A 288 -21.47 -14.51 13.61
CA ALA A 288 -20.19 -15.19 13.37
C ALA A 288 -20.32 -16.49 12.54
N ASN A 289 -21.55 -16.87 12.17
CA ASN A 289 -21.87 -18.13 11.51
C ASN A 289 -22.30 -17.90 10.06
N THR A 290 -22.17 -18.93 9.23
CA THR A 290 -22.64 -18.96 7.84
C THR A 290 -23.76 -19.98 7.71
N SER A 291 -24.91 -19.56 7.21
CA SER A 291 -26.05 -20.44 6.94
C SER A 291 -26.18 -20.75 5.44
N TYR A 292 -26.48 -22.00 5.13
CA TYR A 292 -26.68 -22.53 3.78
C TYR A 292 -28.08 -23.14 3.71
N THR A 293 -28.90 -22.64 2.79
CA THR A 293 -30.31 -23.05 2.68
C THR A 293 -30.60 -23.69 1.33
N TRP A 294 -31.13 -24.92 1.34
CA TRP A 294 -31.55 -25.66 0.16
C TRP A 294 -33.04 -25.98 0.19
N GLU A 295 -33.62 -26.22 -0.99
CA GLU A 295 -34.96 -26.77 -1.15
C GLU A 295 -34.91 -28.26 -1.51
N ARG A 296 -35.85 -29.02 -0.93
CA ARG A 296 -36.10 -30.44 -1.18
C ARG A 296 -37.55 -30.64 -1.59
N LEU A 297 -37.78 -31.49 -2.58
CA LEU A 297 -39.12 -32.00 -2.89
C LEU A 297 -39.37 -33.31 -2.13
N GLN A 298 -40.48 -33.39 -1.39
CA GLN A 298 -40.94 -34.61 -0.73
C GLN A 298 -42.30 -35.00 -1.29
N LYS A 299 -42.39 -36.20 -1.85
CA LYS A 299 -43.66 -36.77 -2.28
C LYS A 299 -44.42 -37.32 -1.07
N THR A 300 -45.69 -36.94 -0.92
CA THR A 300 -46.58 -37.46 0.12
C THR A 300 -47.31 -38.72 -0.33
N THR A 301 -47.91 -39.44 0.62
CA THR A 301 -48.62 -40.71 0.37
C THR A 301 -49.85 -40.58 -0.55
N ASP A 302 -50.45 -39.40 -0.61
CA ASP A 302 -51.55 -39.05 -1.52
C ASP A 302 -51.08 -38.55 -2.90
N GLY A 303 -49.75 -38.51 -3.13
CA GLY A 303 -49.16 -38.12 -4.40
C GLY A 303 -48.92 -36.62 -4.58
N ALA A 304 -49.22 -35.78 -3.58
CA ALA A 304 -48.82 -34.38 -3.59
C ALA A 304 -47.29 -34.23 -3.43
N VAL A 305 -46.76 -33.06 -3.83
CA VAL A 305 -45.35 -32.70 -3.67
C VAL A 305 -45.26 -31.55 -2.69
N LEU A 306 -44.59 -31.78 -1.57
CA LEU A 306 -44.25 -30.75 -0.60
C LEU A 306 -42.84 -30.23 -0.86
N VAL A 307 -42.68 -28.91 -0.86
CA VAL A 307 -41.35 -28.28 -0.83
C VAL A 307 -40.96 -28.12 0.63
N ARG A 308 -39.81 -28.64 1.02
CA ARG A 308 -39.20 -28.42 2.33
C ARG A 308 -37.91 -27.63 2.19
N THR A 309 -37.63 -26.81 3.18
CA THR A 309 -36.42 -25.99 3.25
C THR A 309 -35.49 -26.56 4.32
N ILE A 310 -34.23 -26.74 3.98
CA ILE A 310 -33.19 -27.24 4.89
C ILE A 310 -32.15 -26.15 5.05
N THR A 311 -31.91 -25.71 6.29
CA THR A 311 -30.89 -24.71 6.61
C THR A 311 -29.80 -25.35 7.48
N LEU A 312 -28.57 -25.38 6.98
CA LEU A 312 -27.37 -25.77 7.71
C LEU A 312 -26.61 -24.52 8.15
N THR A 313 -26.31 -24.40 9.44
CA THR A 313 -25.49 -23.31 9.95
C THR A 313 -24.13 -23.84 10.41
N LEU A 314 -23.06 -23.26 9.87
CA LEU A 314 -21.69 -23.55 10.25
C LEU A 314 -21.07 -22.38 11.02
N ASP A 315 -20.22 -22.66 12.00
CA ASP A 315 -19.38 -21.64 12.61
C ASP A 315 -18.17 -21.25 11.74
N SER A 316 -17.36 -20.30 12.20
CA SER A 316 -16.16 -19.84 11.49
C SER A 316 -15.08 -20.92 11.29
N THR A 317 -15.18 -22.05 12.00
CA THR A 317 -14.27 -23.19 11.88
C THR A 317 -14.83 -24.30 10.98
N GLY A 318 -16.05 -24.13 10.45
CA GLY A 318 -16.72 -25.10 9.59
C GLY A 318 -17.39 -26.25 10.35
N ASN A 319 -17.62 -26.11 11.66
CA ASN A 319 -18.37 -27.08 12.44
C ASN A 319 -19.87 -26.81 12.35
N VAL A 320 -20.68 -27.86 12.36
CA VAL A 320 -22.15 -27.75 12.36
C VAL A 320 -22.62 -27.26 13.71
N VAL A 321 -23.27 -26.09 13.73
CA VAL A 321 -23.85 -25.51 14.95
C VAL A 321 -25.38 -25.48 14.94
N GLY A 322 -26.00 -25.75 13.79
CA GLY A 322 -27.45 -25.89 13.66
C GLY A 322 -27.87 -26.53 12.36
N VAL A 323 -28.94 -27.33 12.41
CA VAL A 323 -29.66 -27.87 11.25
C VAL A 323 -31.16 -27.64 11.51
N ASP A 324 -31.82 -26.86 10.67
CA ASP A 324 -33.27 -26.64 10.72
C ASP A 324 -33.94 -27.17 9.45
N GLN A 325 -35.13 -27.75 9.60
CA GLN A 325 -35.92 -28.27 8.49
C GLN A 325 -37.37 -27.81 8.64
N ARG A 326 -37.85 -27.06 7.65
CA ARG A 326 -39.24 -26.56 7.60
C ARG A 326 -39.98 -27.15 6.41
#